data_AF-A0A4Q3SVB9-F1
#
_entry.id   AF-A0A4Q3SVB9-F1
#
_cell.length_a   1.000
_cell.length_b   1.000
_cell.length_c   1.000
_cell.angle_alpha   90.00
_cell.angle_beta   90.00
_cell.angle_gamma   90.00
#
_symmetry.space_group_name_H-M   'P 1'
#
loop_
_entity.id
_entity.type
_entity.pdbx_description
1 polymer ?
#
loop_
_entity_poly.entity_id
_entity_poly.type
_entity_poly.pdbx_seq_one_letter_code
_entity_poly.pdbx_strand_id
1 'polypeptide(L)'
;MRVHKFSGLLHIITVLFLVFYSLPSDAQLTETQASALMKAATEDSDPRLSLFVAFGLNAAMRHSEIVASRYDQIDFDNRRIFIPLAKAGEREQPVTQALASLLLRQQRC
;
A
#
# COMPACT_ATOMS: atom_id res chain seq x y z
N MET A 1 -20.11 25.75 -9.51
CA MET A 1 -20.25 24.84 -8.36
C MET A 1 -20.43 23.42 -8.90
N ARG A 2 -19.33 22.68 -9.09
CA ARG A 2 -19.34 21.34 -9.68
C ARG A 2 -18.91 20.37 -8.59
N VAL A 3 -19.91 19.72 -7.99
CA VAL A 3 -19.73 18.62 -7.04
C VAL A 3 -18.98 17.48 -7.75
N HIS A 4 -17.67 17.39 -7.51
CA HIS A 4 -16.89 16.22 -7.90
C HIS A 4 -17.32 15.04 -7.04
N LYS A 5 -17.91 14.04 -7.69
CA LYS A 5 -18.32 12.76 -7.13
C LYS A 5 -17.18 12.13 -6.32
N PHE A 6 -17.41 11.97 -5.02
CA PHE A 6 -16.71 11.08 -4.08
C PHE A 6 -16.91 9.59 -4.46
N SER A 7 -16.60 9.18 -5.70
CA SER A 7 -16.91 7.85 -6.23
C SER A 7 -15.78 6.82 -6.06
N GLY A 8 -14.54 7.24 -5.80
CA GLY A 8 -13.39 6.35 -5.64
C GLY A 8 -13.30 5.71 -4.25
N LEU A 9 -13.65 6.46 -3.20
CA LEU A 9 -13.56 5.98 -1.82
C LEU A 9 -14.51 4.79 -1.56
N LEU A 10 -15.69 4.79 -2.19
CA LEU A 10 -16.66 3.70 -2.07
C LEU A 10 -16.15 2.42 -2.75
N HIS A 11 -15.49 2.52 -3.91
CA HIS A 11 -14.90 1.37 -4.61
C HIS A 11 -13.74 0.76 -3.83
N ILE A 12 -12.86 1.59 -3.26
CA ILE A 12 -11.75 1.12 -2.41
C ILE A 12 -12.30 0.40 -1.18
N ILE A 13 -13.33 0.96 -0.53
CA ILE A 13 -13.99 0.32 0.61
C ILE A 13 -14.66 -0.99 0.18
N THR A 14 -15.33 -1.05 -0.98
CA THR A 14 -15.97 -2.29 -1.47
C THR A 14 -14.97 -3.37 -1.86
N VAL A 15 -13.84 -3.02 -2.49
CA VAL A 15 -12.76 -3.98 -2.83
C VAL A 15 -12.09 -4.48 -1.56
N LEU A 16 -11.81 -3.60 -0.58
CA LEU A 16 -11.35 -4.03 0.73
C LEU A 16 -12.39 -4.91 1.44
N PHE A 17 -13.67 -4.55 1.41
CA PHE A 17 -14.71 -5.31 2.12
C PHE A 17 -14.88 -6.71 1.50
N LEU A 18 -14.88 -6.85 0.18
CA LEU A 18 -14.95 -8.16 -0.49
C LEU A 18 -13.71 -9.03 -0.22
N VAL A 19 -12.52 -8.43 -0.18
CA VAL A 19 -11.28 -9.16 0.10
C VAL A 19 -11.15 -9.51 1.59
N PHE A 20 -11.55 -8.64 2.51
CA PHE A 20 -11.34 -8.84 3.95
C PHE A 20 -12.50 -9.50 4.71
N TYR A 21 -13.77 -9.40 4.26
CA TYR A 21 -14.91 -9.96 5.01
C TYR A 21 -15.31 -11.39 4.64
N SER A 22 -14.86 -11.90 3.48
CA SER A 22 -15.22 -13.26 3.03
C SER A 22 -14.09 -14.29 3.15
N LEU A 23 -12.95 -13.88 3.72
CA LEU A 23 -11.80 -14.73 3.91
C LEU A 23 -11.67 -15.09 5.40
N PRO A 24 -11.43 -16.38 5.75
CA PRO A 24 -11.15 -16.75 7.13
C PRO A 24 -9.96 -15.94 7.67
N SER A 25 -9.91 -15.75 9.00
CA SER A 25 -8.92 -14.91 9.69
C SER A 25 -7.44 -15.24 9.40
N ASP A 26 -7.16 -16.40 8.79
CA ASP A 26 -5.83 -16.89 8.41
C ASP A 26 -5.59 -16.93 6.88
N ALA A 27 -6.49 -16.35 6.09
CA ALA A 27 -6.38 -16.40 4.63
C ALA A 27 -5.21 -15.56 4.13
N GLN A 28 -4.32 -16.23 3.40
CA GLN A 28 -3.23 -15.60 2.68
C GLN A 28 -3.57 -15.55 1.19
N LEU A 29 -3.17 -14.48 0.52
CA LEU A 29 -3.31 -14.38 -0.93
C LEU A 29 -2.37 -15.37 -1.59
N THR A 30 -2.88 -16.14 -2.56
CA THR A 30 -2.02 -16.89 -3.47
C THR A 30 -1.26 -15.93 -4.38
N GLU A 31 -0.17 -16.38 -5.00
CA GLU A 31 0.61 -15.57 -5.94
C GLU A 31 -0.27 -15.01 -7.09
N THR A 32 -1.18 -15.83 -7.62
CA THR A 32 -2.16 -15.41 -8.64
C THR A 32 -3.09 -14.31 -8.12
N GLN A 33 -3.57 -14.42 -6.88
CA GLN A 33 -4.43 -13.40 -6.27
C GLN A 33 -3.66 -12.10 -5.99
N ALA A 34 -2.43 -12.19 -5.50
CA ALA A 34 -1.57 -11.03 -5.26
C ALA A 34 -1.27 -10.29 -6.59
N SER A 35 -0.98 -11.03 -7.66
CA SER A 35 -0.78 -10.48 -9.00
C SER A 35 -2.04 -9.80 -9.54
N ALA A 36 -3.20 -10.45 -9.41
CA ALA A 36 -4.48 -9.87 -9.81
C ALA A 36 -4.82 -8.59 -9.03
N LEU A 37 -4.55 -8.58 -7.72
CA LEU A 37 -4.75 -7.41 -6.86
C LEU A 37 -3.84 -6.25 -7.28
N MET A 38 -2.55 -6.51 -7.52
CA MET A 38 -1.60 -5.48 -7.97
C MET A 38 -1.97 -4.92 -9.34
N LYS A 39 -2.44 -5.77 -10.26
CA LYS A 39 -2.92 -5.34 -11.58
C LYS A 39 -4.12 -4.40 -11.43
N ALA A 40 -5.15 -4.81 -10.70
CA ALA A 40 -6.34 -3.99 -10.48
C ALA A 40 -6.00 -2.65 -9.82
N ALA A 41 -5.09 -2.63 -8.85
CA ALA A 41 -4.65 -1.41 -8.18
C ALA A 41 -3.86 -0.45 -9.09
N THR A 42 -3.18 -0.97 -10.12
CA THR A 42 -2.44 -0.16 -11.10
C THR A 42 -3.35 0.45 -12.16
N GLU A 43 -4.49 -0.20 -12.44
CA GLU A 43 -5.50 0.26 -13.40
C GLU A 43 -6.50 1.26 -12.76
N ASP A 44 -6.45 1.45 -11.45
CA ASP A 44 -7.32 2.39 -10.74
C ASP A 44 -6.95 3.86 -11.04
N SER A 45 -7.93 4.74 -10.89
CA SER A 45 -7.75 6.18 -11.09
C SER A 45 -6.94 6.86 -9.99
N ASP A 46 -6.90 6.29 -8.78
CA ASP A 46 -6.05 6.77 -7.70
C ASP A 46 -4.66 6.08 -7.73
N PRO A 47 -3.59 6.80 -8.14
CA PRO A 47 -2.24 6.21 -8.19
C PRO A 47 -1.74 5.75 -6.82
N ARG A 48 -2.30 6.26 -5.72
CA ARG A 48 -1.91 5.88 -4.34
C ARG A 48 -2.42 4.48 -3.97
N LEU A 49 -3.46 3.98 -4.63
CA LEU A 49 -3.97 2.62 -4.39
C LEU A 49 -2.91 1.58 -4.74
N SER A 50 -2.23 1.77 -5.87
CA SER A 50 -1.12 0.90 -6.29
C SER A 50 0.02 0.87 -5.25
N LEU A 51 0.32 2.01 -4.61
CA LEU A 51 1.33 2.08 -3.55
C LEU A 51 0.88 1.36 -2.28
N PHE A 52 -0.38 1.56 -1.87
CA PHE A 52 -0.93 0.88 -0.70
C PHE A 52 -0.83 -0.65 -0.84
N VAL A 53 -1.23 -1.18 -2.01
CA VAL A 53 -1.10 -2.61 -2.31
C VAL A 53 0.37 -3.04 -2.37
N ALA A 54 1.24 -2.24 -3.00
CA ALA A 54 2.65 -2.56 -3.08
C ALA A 54 3.31 -2.65 -1.68
N PHE A 55 3.00 -1.74 -0.76
CA PHE A 55 3.47 -1.82 0.62
C PHE A 55 2.99 -3.10 1.33
N GLY A 56 1.70 -3.42 1.21
CA GLY A 56 1.13 -4.63 1.83
C GLY A 56 1.79 -5.92 1.32
N LEU A 57 2.01 -6.02 0.01
CA LEU A 57 2.59 -7.21 -0.62
C LEU A 57 4.12 -7.32 -0.45
N ASN A 58 4.85 -6.20 -0.37
CA ASN A 58 6.32 -6.22 -0.40
C ASN A 58 6.99 -5.98 0.98
N ALA A 59 6.32 -5.29 1.90
CA ALA A 59 6.92 -4.89 3.18
C ALA A 59 6.14 -5.39 4.41
N ALA A 60 5.00 -6.08 4.20
CA ALA A 60 4.12 -6.60 5.25
C ALA A 60 3.81 -5.56 6.36
N MET A 61 3.69 -4.29 5.95
CA MET A 61 3.44 -3.18 6.87
C MET A 61 1.98 -3.15 7.30
N ARG A 62 1.72 -2.68 8.52
CA ARG A 62 0.35 -2.52 9.02
C ARG A 62 -0.33 -1.38 8.27
N HIS A 63 -1.63 -1.48 8.05
CA HIS A 63 -2.44 -0.44 7.39
C HIS A 63 -2.10 0.98 7.90
N SER A 64 -2.10 1.18 9.22
CA SER A 64 -1.81 2.49 9.84
C SER A 64 -0.39 2.98 9.56
N GLU A 65 0.58 2.08 9.49
CA GLU A 65 1.98 2.40 9.18
C GLU A 65 2.12 2.84 7.71
N ILE A 66 1.43 2.15 6.80
CA ILE A 66 1.41 2.49 5.37
C ILE A 66 0.84 3.89 5.15
N VAL A 67 -0.31 4.19 5.77
CA VAL A 67 -1.00 5.49 5.60
C VAL A 67 -0.20 6.65 6.22
N ALA A 68 0.59 6.39 7.27
CA ALA A 68 1.42 7.40 7.93
C ALA A 68 2.83 7.57 7.33
N SER A 69 3.21 6.74 6.36
CA SER A 69 4.55 6.73 5.78
C SER A 69 4.84 8.01 5.01
N ARG A 70 6.06 8.55 5.17
CA ARG A 70 6.53 9.76 4.50
C ARG A 70 7.81 9.49 3.72
N TYR A 71 8.01 10.19 2.61
CA TYR A 71 9.20 10.01 1.78
C TYR A 71 10.51 10.39 2.48
N ASP A 72 10.47 11.32 3.45
CA ASP A 72 11.63 11.72 4.26
C ASP A 72 12.05 10.66 5.29
N GLN A 73 11.25 9.61 5.47
CA GLN A 73 11.54 8.46 6.34
C GLN A 73 12.06 7.25 5.54
N ILE A 74 12.33 7.43 4.25
CA ILE A 74 12.76 6.35 3.37
C ILE A 74 14.20 6.61 2.92
N ASP A 75 15.07 5.70 3.32
CA ASP A 75 16.42 5.61 2.80
C ASP A 75 16.37 4.77 1.51
N PHE A 76 16.30 5.45 0.37
CA PHE A 76 16.23 4.79 -0.94
C PHE A 76 17.54 4.11 -1.33
N ASP A 77 18.68 4.58 -0.83
CA ASP A 77 20.00 4.03 -1.15
C ASP A 77 20.19 2.68 -0.46
N ASN A 78 19.81 2.60 0.81
CA ASN A 78 19.89 1.37 1.60
C ASN A 78 18.60 0.54 1.57
N ARG A 79 17.55 1.03 0.90
CA ARG A 79 16.20 0.44 0.84
C ARG A 79 15.65 0.12 2.23
N ARG A 80 15.58 1.13 3.08
CA ARG A 80 14.97 1.03 4.41
C ARG A 80 13.90 2.09 4.61
N ILE A 81 12.88 1.73 5.38
CA ILE A 81 11.85 2.64 5.84
C ILE A 81 11.87 2.71 7.36
N PHE A 82 11.99 3.93 7.88
CA PHE A 82 11.87 4.23 9.29
C PHE A 82 10.40 4.37 9.67
N ILE A 83 9.97 3.64 10.70
CA ILE A 83 8.62 3.72 11.25
C ILE A 83 8.72 4.25 12.68
N PRO A 84 8.45 5.55 12.90
CA PRO A 84 8.60 6.16 14.23
C PRO A 84 7.54 5.71 15.23
N LEU A 85 6.34 5.38 14.73
CA LEU A 85 5.18 5.04 15.56
C LEU A 85 4.66 3.66 15.17
N ALA A 86 5.29 2.61 15.72
CA ALA A 86 4.77 1.25 15.65
C ALA A 86 4.32 0.74 17.03
N LYS A 87 3.58 -0.38 17.04
CA LYS A 87 3.00 -0.98 18.26
C LYS A 87 4.01 -1.21 19.39
N ALA A 88 5.25 -1.56 19.05
CA ALA A 88 6.30 -1.91 20.00
C ALA A 88 7.42 -0.86 20.09
N GLY A 89 7.16 0.37 19.64
CA GLY A 89 8.16 1.42 19.49
C GLY A 89 8.64 1.58 18.05
N GLU A 90 9.62 2.45 17.85
CA GLU A 90 10.18 2.72 16.53
C GLU A 90 10.91 1.51 15.94
N ARG A 91 10.92 1.40 14.61
CA ARG A 91 11.60 0.32 13.92
C ARG A 91 12.00 0.69 12.50
N GLU A 92 13.06 0.05 12.02
CA GLU A 92 13.50 0.06 10.62
C GLU A 92 13.04 -1.21 9.91
N GLN A 93 12.56 -1.10 8.67
CA GLN A 93 12.22 -2.25 7.84
C GLN A 93 12.86 -2.18 6.46
N PRO A 94 13.36 -3.31 5.93
CA PRO A 94 13.82 -3.35 4.54
C PRO A 94 12.64 -3.21 3.58
N VAL A 95 12.88 -2.56 2.45
CA VAL A 95 11.94 -2.50 1.32
C VAL A 95 12.53 -3.17 0.08
N THR A 96 11.67 -3.76 -0.74
CA THR A 96 12.09 -4.40 -1.99
C THR A 96 12.48 -3.33 -3.02
N GLN A 97 13.34 -3.70 -3.98
CA GLN A 97 13.72 -2.81 -5.08
C GLN A 97 12.49 -2.35 -5.89
N ALA A 98 11.50 -3.23 -6.05
CA ALA A 98 10.26 -2.93 -6.76
C ALA A 98 9.47 -1.82 -6.06
N LEU A 99 9.28 -1.94 -4.74
CA LEU A 99 8.59 -0.93 -3.93
C LEU A 99 9.36 0.40 -3.91
N ALA A 100 10.68 0.38 -3.71
CA ALA A 100 11.50 1.59 -3.76
C ALA A 100 11.37 2.33 -5.11
N SER A 101 11.34 1.58 -6.21
CA SER A 101 11.19 2.15 -7.56
C SER A 101 9.81 2.79 -7.77
N LEU A 102 8.73 2.17 -7.27
CA LEU A 102 7.38 2.74 -7.33
C LEU A 102 7.27 4.02 -6.50
N LEU A 103 7.85 4.04 -5.30
CA LEU A 103 7.85 5.19 -4.42
C LEU A 103 8.62 6.38 -5.02
N LEU A 104 9.81 6.14 -5.59
CA LEU A 104 10.58 7.16 -6.30
C LEU A 104 9.83 7.72 -7.50
N ARG A 105 9.11 6.86 -8.24
CA ARG A 105 8.27 7.30 -9.36
C ARG A 105 7.16 8.22 -8.87
N GLN A 106 6.44 7.84 -7.82
CA GLN A 106 5.35 8.65 -7.28
C GLN A 106 5.84 9.97 -6.68
N GLN A 107 6.99 9.99 -6.00
CA GLN A 107 7.54 11.21 -5.39
C GLN A 107 7.85 12.31 -6.43
N ARG A 108 8.08 11.92 -7.68
CA ARG A 108 8.42 12.84 -8.79
C ARG A 108 7.20 13.34 -9.57
N CYS A 109 6.01 12.78 -9.34
CA CYS A 109 4.75 13.16 -9.98
C CYS A 109 4.05 14.26 -9.16
#